data_AF-A0A8H6F5T7-F1
#
_entry.id   AF-A0A8H6F5T7-F1
#
_cell.length_a   1.000
_cell.length_b   1.000
_cell.length_c   1.000
_cell.angle_alpha   90.00
_cell.angle_beta   90.00
_cell.angle_gamma   90.00
#
_symmetry.space_group_name_H-M   'P 1'
#
loop_
_entity.id
_entity.type
_entity.pdbx_description
1 polymer ?
#
loop_
_entity_poly.entity_id
_entity_poly.type
_entity_poly.pdbx_seq_one_letter_code
_entity_poly.pdbx_strand_id
1 'polypeptide(L)'
;MRVKKPTSKRTTTRMREGIKKKAAAKRRKDKKIAKKDVTWKSRKSKDPETTRKTRALARGEIVEDDDEMDEDDQEEGDGANGLAALLESAQQAAKDYDGEDYEDNENEDMVDSEEDVEYEISDIEDTQDEEFGELEKSRKAYDKIFKTVVDEADVILYVLDARDPESTRSRKVEQAVLQNPGKG
;
A
#
# COMPACT_ATOMS: atom_id res chain seq x y z
N MET A 1 -27.39 3.57 -51.36
CA MET A 1 -26.50 4.11 -50.32
C MET A 1 -25.10 3.51 -50.52
N ARG A 2 -24.05 4.31 -50.70
CA ARG A 2 -22.70 3.78 -50.99
C ARG A 2 -21.96 3.44 -49.69
N VAL A 3 -21.80 2.15 -49.38
CA VAL A 3 -21.16 1.68 -48.15
C VAL A 3 -19.64 1.86 -48.25
N LYS A 4 -19.00 2.40 -47.20
CA LYS A 4 -17.54 2.57 -47.12
C LYS A 4 -16.87 1.23 -46.82
N LYS A 5 -15.62 1.07 -47.25
CA LYS A 5 -14.83 -0.12 -46.95
C LYS A 5 -14.68 -0.28 -45.42
N PRO A 6 -14.98 -1.46 -44.85
CA PRO A 6 -14.84 -1.69 -43.42
C PRO A 6 -13.37 -1.64 -43.02
N THR A 7 -13.07 -1.00 -41.89
CA THR A 7 -11.71 -0.98 -41.33
C THR A 7 -11.41 -2.31 -40.65
N SER A 8 -10.17 -2.77 -40.79
CA SER A 8 -9.71 -3.99 -40.13
C SER A 8 -9.55 -3.76 -38.63
N LYS A 9 -10.03 -4.71 -37.82
CA LYS A 9 -9.78 -4.76 -36.36
C LYS A 9 -8.38 -5.29 -36.02
N ARG A 10 -7.60 -5.74 -37.02
CA ARG A 10 -6.26 -6.28 -36.81
C ARG A 10 -5.29 -5.13 -36.53
N THR A 11 -4.58 -5.22 -35.41
CA THR A 11 -3.53 -4.28 -35.03
C THR A 11 -2.16 -4.79 -35.48
N THR A 12 -1.32 -3.90 -35.99
CA THR A 12 0.06 -4.23 -36.35
C THR A 12 0.92 -4.36 -35.09
N THR A 13 2.01 -5.13 -35.19
CA THR A 13 2.96 -5.30 -34.08
C THR A 13 3.54 -3.97 -33.62
N ARG A 14 3.93 -3.10 -34.57
CA ARG A 14 4.39 -1.73 -34.30
C ARG A 14 3.37 -0.91 -33.50
N MET A 15 2.08 -1.03 -33.80
CA MET A 15 1.03 -0.32 -33.06
C MET A 15 0.89 -0.87 -31.63
N ARG A 16 0.92 -2.19 -31.44
CA ARG A 16 0.84 -2.82 -30.11
C ARG A 16 2.00 -2.40 -29.22
N GLU A 17 3.22 -2.49 -29.74
CA GLU A 17 4.43 -2.07 -29.02
C GLU A 17 4.43 -0.56 -28.74
N GLY A 18 3.93 0.26 -29.66
CA GLY A 18 3.73 1.69 -29.43
C GLY A 18 2.73 1.97 -28.30
N ILE A 19 1.63 1.23 -28.22
CA ILE A 19 0.63 1.37 -27.14
C ILE A 19 1.24 0.95 -25.81
N LYS A 20 1.95 -0.18 -25.75
CA LYS A 20 2.63 -0.64 -24.52
C LYS A 20 3.61 0.40 -23.99
N LYS A 21 4.48 0.95 -24.86
CA LYS A 21 5.45 1.99 -24.49
C LYS A 21 4.76 3.27 -24.00
N LYS A 22 3.69 3.71 -24.68
CA LYS A 22 2.89 4.88 -24.25
C LYS A 22 2.20 4.66 -22.92
N ALA A 23 1.62 3.48 -22.69
CA ALA A 23 0.99 3.12 -21.43
C ALA A 23 1.99 3.09 -20.27
N ALA A 24 3.17 2.48 -20.49
CA ALA A 24 4.24 2.46 -19.50
C ALA A 24 4.74 3.87 -19.17
N ALA A 25 4.94 4.72 -20.18
CA ALA A 25 5.33 6.11 -19.98
C ALA A 25 4.28 6.91 -19.18
N LYS A 26 2.99 6.69 -19.47
CA LYS A 26 1.88 7.30 -18.72
C LYS A 26 1.89 6.85 -17.26
N ARG A 27 1.99 5.54 -16.99
CA ARG A 27 2.08 5.01 -15.61
C ARG A 27 3.25 5.60 -14.82
N ARG A 28 4.42 5.78 -15.45
CA ARG A 28 5.58 6.43 -14.81
C ARG A 28 5.30 7.89 -14.46
N LYS A 29 4.63 8.64 -15.34
CA LYS A 29 4.23 10.03 -15.08
C LYS A 29 3.18 10.09 -13.96
N ASP A 30 2.16 9.26 -14.03
CA ASP A 30 1.09 9.19 -13.02
C ASP A 30 1.68 8.87 -11.64
N LYS A 31 2.65 7.95 -11.53
CA LYS A 31 3.35 7.65 -10.26
C LYS A 31 4.13 8.87 -9.72
N LYS A 32 4.75 9.67 -10.59
CA LYS A 32 5.45 10.90 -10.18
C LYS A 32 4.47 11.98 -9.70
N ILE A 33 3.33 12.09 -10.34
CA ILE A 33 2.26 13.04 -9.98
C ILE A 33 1.63 12.61 -8.65
N ALA A 34 1.28 11.33 -8.51
CA ALA A 34 0.69 10.78 -7.30
C ALA A 34 1.57 10.96 -6.04
N LYS A 35 2.90 10.91 -6.20
CA LYS A 35 3.83 11.21 -5.09
C LYS A 35 3.82 12.68 -4.66
N LYS A 36 3.52 13.58 -5.61
CA LYS A 36 3.43 15.04 -5.37
C LYS A 36 2.04 15.48 -4.90
N ASP A 37 1.01 14.69 -5.15
CA ASP A 37 -0.37 15.00 -4.75
C ASP A 37 -0.53 14.86 -3.23
N VAL A 38 -0.56 15.98 -2.50
CA VAL A 38 -0.66 16.04 -1.02
C VAL A 38 -1.91 15.31 -0.47
N THR A 39 -2.87 14.98 -1.32
CA THR A 39 -4.08 14.19 -1.01
C THR A 39 -3.78 12.75 -0.58
N TRP A 40 -2.59 12.19 -0.85
CA TRP A 40 -2.21 10.87 -0.30
C TRP A 40 -1.93 10.90 1.21
N LYS A 41 -1.68 12.08 1.79
CA LYS A 41 -1.38 12.24 3.23
C LYS A 41 -2.63 12.28 4.12
N SER A 42 -3.80 12.65 3.59
CA SER A 42 -5.05 12.58 4.35
C SER A 42 -5.66 11.19 4.22
N ARG A 43 -5.46 10.33 5.24
CA ARG A 43 -6.07 8.98 5.32
C ARG A 43 -7.60 8.97 5.51
N LYS A 44 -8.27 10.13 5.45
CA LYS A 44 -9.72 10.25 5.62
C LYS A 44 -10.40 10.13 4.25
N SER A 45 -11.05 9.00 3.99
CA SER A 45 -11.95 8.86 2.85
C SER A 45 -13.07 9.89 3.00
N LYS A 46 -13.23 10.77 2.01
CA LYS A 46 -14.30 11.76 2.02
C LYS A 46 -15.58 11.07 1.59
N ASP A 47 -16.55 10.98 2.50
CA ASP A 47 -17.81 10.29 2.23
C ASP A 47 -18.53 10.88 1.01
N PRO A 48 -19.20 10.05 0.20
CA PRO A 48 -19.85 10.49 -1.04
C PRO A 48 -20.91 11.58 -0.80
N GLU A 49 -21.51 11.62 0.39
CA GLU A 49 -22.47 12.65 0.77
C GLU A 49 -21.80 13.98 1.10
N THR A 50 -20.70 13.96 1.86
CA THR A 50 -19.93 15.19 2.20
C THR A 50 -19.37 15.88 0.96
N THR A 51 -18.90 15.11 -0.02
CA THR A 51 -18.46 15.64 -1.32
C THR A 51 -19.62 16.23 -2.13
N ARG A 52 -20.79 15.59 -2.11
CA ARG A 52 -22.00 16.12 -2.76
C ARG A 52 -22.47 17.43 -2.11
N LYS A 53 -22.54 17.50 -0.77
CA LYS A 53 -22.90 18.71 -0.01
C LYS A 53 -21.92 19.85 -0.32
N THR A 54 -20.61 19.62 -0.25
CA THR A 54 -19.60 20.66 -0.59
C THR A 54 -19.69 21.16 -2.03
N ARG A 55 -20.06 20.30 -2.99
CA ARG A 55 -20.23 20.68 -4.39
C ARG A 55 -21.50 21.48 -4.64
N ALA A 56 -22.59 21.18 -3.92
CA ALA A 56 -23.83 21.94 -3.95
C ALA A 56 -23.62 23.35 -3.36
N LEU A 57 -22.98 23.43 -2.19
CA LEU A 57 -22.58 24.69 -1.56
C LEU A 57 -21.66 25.54 -2.46
N ALA A 58 -20.64 24.94 -3.08
CA ALA A 58 -19.75 25.64 -4.03
C ALA A 58 -20.48 26.11 -5.31
N ARG A 59 -21.63 25.52 -5.64
CA ARG A 59 -22.50 25.92 -6.76
C ARG A 59 -23.52 26.99 -6.33
N GLY A 60 -23.52 27.41 -5.07
CA GLY A 60 -24.46 28.39 -4.52
C GLY A 60 -25.84 27.81 -4.20
N GLU A 61 -25.95 26.49 -4.07
CA GLU A 61 -27.17 25.79 -3.67
C GLU A 61 -27.20 25.69 -2.13
N ILE A 62 -28.28 26.16 -1.52
CA ILE A 62 -28.49 26.08 -0.07
C ILE A 62 -28.89 24.63 0.23
N VAL A 63 -28.03 23.94 0.98
CA VAL A 63 -28.35 22.63 1.55
C VAL A 63 -28.85 22.90 2.95
N GLU A 64 -30.11 22.58 3.22
CA GLU A 64 -30.65 22.57 4.60
C GLU A 64 -29.95 21.43 5.35
N ASP A 65 -29.19 21.77 6.39
CA ASP A 65 -28.63 20.82 7.35
C ASP A 65 -29.78 20.34 8.25
N ASP A 66 -30.15 19.07 8.11
CA ASP A 66 -31.19 18.41 8.90
C ASP A 66 -30.60 17.19 9.63
N ASP A 67 -29.45 17.38 10.27
CA ASP A 67 -28.88 16.42 11.23
C ASP A 67 -28.44 17.17 12.49
N GLU A 68 -29.30 17.06 13.50
CA GLU A 68 -29.10 17.46 14.89
C GLU A 68 -28.01 16.61 15.59
N MET A 69 -27.21 17.31 16.42
CA MET A 69 -26.61 16.84 17.70
C MET A 69 -25.58 15.69 17.67
N ASP A 70 -24.34 16.03 18.02
CA ASP A 70 -23.63 15.30 19.08
C ASP A 70 -22.96 16.36 19.98
N GLU A 71 -23.78 16.92 20.88
CA GLU A 71 -23.37 17.62 22.08
C GLU A 71 -22.96 16.58 23.12
N ASP A 72 -21.66 16.30 23.28
CA ASP A 72 -21.08 15.77 24.52
C ASP A 72 -19.54 15.77 24.43
N ASP A 73 -18.94 16.94 24.65
CA ASP A 73 -17.76 17.05 25.52
C ASP A 73 -17.57 18.52 25.91
N GLN A 74 -18.26 18.93 26.98
CA GLN A 74 -17.86 20.10 27.75
C GLN A 74 -16.61 19.73 28.55
N GLU A 75 -15.46 20.30 28.23
CA GLU A 75 -14.54 20.79 29.26
C GLU A 75 -13.55 21.84 28.71
N GLU A 76 -13.80 23.07 29.14
CA GLU A 76 -12.85 24.11 29.56
C GLU A 76 -11.51 24.31 28.81
N GLY A 77 -11.32 25.50 28.24
CA GLY A 77 -9.95 26.06 28.12
C GLY A 77 -9.67 26.97 26.92
N ASP A 78 -10.30 28.15 26.91
CA ASP A 78 -9.65 29.39 26.47
C ASP A 78 -9.12 29.43 25.01
N GLY A 79 -10.01 29.74 24.06
CA GLY A 79 -9.69 29.93 22.63
C GLY A 79 -8.69 31.05 22.33
N ALA A 80 -8.27 31.84 23.33
CA ALA A 80 -7.17 32.80 23.22
C ALA A 80 -5.79 32.14 23.37
N ASN A 81 -5.69 31.03 24.10
CA ASN A 81 -4.42 30.34 24.37
C ASN A 81 -3.95 29.47 23.21
N GLY A 82 -4.86 28.99 22.36
CA GLY A 82 -4.51 28.19 21.18
C GLY A 82 -3.74 28.99 20.12
N LEU A 83 -4.13 30.25 19.88
CA LEU A 83 -3.42 31.14 18.96
C LEU A 83 -2.06 31.57 19.53
N ALA A 84 -2.00 31.82 20.85
CA ALA A 84 -0.77 32.16 21.54
C ALA A 84 0.25 31.00 21.51
N ALA A 85 -0.19 29.78 21.80
CA ALA A 85 0.64 28.57 21.73
C ALA A 85 1.17 28.32 20.31
N LEU A 86 0.36 28.59 19.29
CA LEU A 86 0.78 28.45 17.88
C LEU A 86 1.81 29.53 17.49
N LEU A 87 1.65 30.76 17.97
CA LEU A 87 2.60 31.85 17.70
C LEU A 87 3.95 31.63 18.43
N GLU A 88 3.91 31.14 19.67
CA GLU A 88 5.08 30.79 20.47
C GLU A 88 5.86 29.62 19.82
N SER A 89 5.16 28.56 19.42
CA SER A 89 5.76 27.44 18.68
C SER A 89 6.40 27.88 17.36
N ALA A 90 5.74 28.78 16.62
CA ALA A 90 6.28 29.32 15.37
C ALA A 90 7.54 30.19 15.59
N GLN A 91 7.58 30.98 16.67
CA GLN A 91 8.76 31.77 17.04
C GLN A 91 9.93 30.91 17.50
N GLN A 92 9.67 29.81 18.20
CA GLN A 92 10.69 28.87 18.66
C GLN A 92 11.37 28.18 17.47
N ALA A 93 10.57 27.65 16.53
CA ALA A 93 11.09 27.04 15.31
C ALA A 93 11.91 28.02 14.44
N ALA A 94 11.54 29.30 14.41
CA ALA A 94 12.30 30.33 13.69
C ALA A 94 13.66 30.63 14.36
N LYS A 95 13.72 30.60 15.69
CA LYS A 95 14.94 30.83 16.45
C LYS A 95 15.91 29.66 16.36
N ASP A 96 15.40 28.42 16.34
CA ASP A 96 16.21 27.21 16.13
C ASP A 96 16.84 27.21 14.71
N TYR A 97 16.15 27.80 13.73
CA TYR A 97 16.65 27.88 12.34
C TYR A 97 17.67 29.01 12.10
N ASP A 98 17.60 30.11 12.85
CA ASP A 98 18.55 31.23 12.74
C ASP A 98 19.88 30.99 13.51
N GLY A 99 19.99 29.85 14.22
CA GLY A 99 21.08 29.52 15.12
C GLY A 99 22.07 28.44 14.67
N GLU A 100 21.85 27.76 13.53
CA GLU A 100 22.77 26.74 13.02
C GLU A 100 23.45 27.17 11.71
N ASP A 101 24.59 27.83 11.87
CA ASP A 101 25.72 27.73 10.93
C ASP A 101 26.47 26.42 11.23
N TYR A 102 27.03 25.81 10.17
CA TYR A 102 27.86 24.58 10.13
C TYR A 102 27.13 23.23 10.13
N GLU A 103 27.49 22.17 9.39
CA GLU A 103 28.45 21.90 8.31
C GLU A 103 27.94 20.63 7.59
N ASP A 104 28.28 20.52 6.31
CA ASP A 104 28.24 19.30 5.50
C ASP A 104 29.02 18.17 6.21
N ASN A 105 28.33 17.17 6.76
CA ASN A 105 28.96 15.94 7.21
C ASN A 105 28.15 14.72 6.75
N GLU A 106 28.55 14.22 5.59
CA GLU A 106 28.21 12.90 5.08
C GLU A 106 28.68 11.82 6.08
N ASN A 107 27.76 11.25 6.87
CA ASN A 107 28.01 9.97 7.51
C ASN A 107 26.72 9.17 7.65
N GLU A 108 26.52 8.29 6.68
CA GLU A 108 25.49 7.28 6.59
C GLU A 108 25.96 6.05 7.37
N ASP A 109 25.57 5.93 8.64
CA ASP A 109 25.73 4.68 9.41
C ASP A 109 24.55 4.50 10.37
N MET A 110 23.47 3.90 9.86
CA MET A 110 22.42 3.31 10.70
C MET A 110 22.82 1.87 11.01
N VAL A 111 23.33 1.68 12.22
CA VAL A 111 23.44 0.39 12.90
C VAL A 111 22.05 -0.22 13.09
N ASP A 112 21.72 -1.17 12.21
CA ASP A 112 20.56 -2.06 12.34
C ASP A 112 20.86 -3.09 13.44
N SER A 113 20.28 -2.88 14.61
CA SER A 113 20.30 -3.82 15.72
C SER A 113 18.94 -4.48 15.81
N GLU A 114 18.76 -5.60 15.13
CA GLU A 114 17.77 -6.62 15.51
C GLU A 114 18.22 -7.98 14.97
N GLU A 115 18.58 -8.84 15.91
CA GLU A 115 19.06 -10.20 15.77
C GLU A 115 17.95 -11.10 15.21
N ASP A 116 17.70 -11.01 13.91
CA ASP A 116 16.86 -11.96 13.18
C ASP A 116 17.72 -13.18 12.86
N VAL A 117 17.50 -14.27 13.60
CA VAL A 117 18.16 -15.56 13.33
C VAL A 117 17.56 -16.13 12.04
N GLU A 118 18.08 -15.67 10.93
CA GLU A 118 17.79 -16.13 9.58
C GLU A 118 18.26 -17.59 9.44
N TYR A 119 17.34 -18.53 9.53
CA TYR A 119 17.60 -19.89 9.05
C TYR A 119 17.74 -19.82 7.53
N GLU A 120 18.99 -19.82 7.07
CA GLU A 120 19.44 -19.87 5.69
C GLU A 120 18.82 -21.10 4.99
N ILE A 121 17.68 -20.91 4.32
CA ILE A 121 17.28 -21.79 3.22
C ILE A 121 18.09 -21.32 2.03
N SER A 122 19.33 -21.80 1.98
CA SER A 122 20.13 -21.77 0.75
C SER A 122 19.33 -22.44 -0.35
N ASP A 123 19.04 -21.70 -1.42
CA ASP A 123 19.15 -22.20 -2.79
C ASP A 123 18.84 -21.12 -3.85
N ILE A 124 19.94 -20.73 -4.51
CA ILE A 124 20.07 -20.54 -5.95
C ILE A 124 19.57 -19.20 -6.52
N GLU A 125 20.56 -18.34 -6.77
CA GLU A 125 20.53 -17.34 -7.84
C GLU A 125 20.06 -17.99 -9.15
N ASP A 126 18.90 -17.62 -9.66
CA ASP A 126 18.66 -17.68 -11.10
C ASP A 126 17.62 -16.65 -11.54
N THR A 127 18.16 -15.62 -12.19
CA THR A 127 17.55 -14.78 -13.22
C THR A 127 16.43 -13.80 -12.83
N GLN A 128 16.75 -12.52 -13.09
CA GLN A 128 15.87 -11.36 -13.07
C GLN A 128 14.64 -11.57 -13.97
N ASP A 129 13.46 -11.78 -13.38
CA ASP A 129 12.19 -11.55 -14.06
C ASP A 129 11.20 -10.85 -13.12
N GLU A 130 10.84 -9.61 -13.49
CA GLU A 130 9.88 -8.72 -12.82
C GLU A 130 8.43 -9.27 -12.75
N GLU A 131 8.21 -10.51 -13.20
CA GLU A 131 6.94 -11.25 -13.10
C GLU A 131 6.82 -12.06 -11.79
N PHE A 132 7.94 -12.30 -11.09
CA PHE A 132 7.94 -13.00 -9.79
C PHE A 132 7.50 -12.14 -8.60
N GLY A 133 7.55 -10.81 -8.69
CA GLY A 133 7.25 -9.94 -7.55
C GLY A 133 5.80 -9.98 -7.05
N GLU A 134 4.83 -10.39 -7.89
CA GLU A 134 3.44 -10.63 -7.46
C GLU A 134 3.28 -12.04 -6.87
N LEU A 135 3.95 -13.05 -7.44
CA LEU A 135 4.00 -14.41 -6.91
C LEU A 135 4.71 -14.47 -5.56
N GLU A 136 5.77 -13.71 -5.35
CA GLU A 136 6.51 -13.63 -4.08
C GLU A 136 5.71 -12.94 -2.98
N LYS A 137 4.97 -11.87 -3.30
CA LYS A 137 4.02 -11.25 -2.36
C LYS A 137 2.88 -12.19 -2.01
N SER A 138 2.41 -12.99 -2.98
CA SER A 138 1.40 -14.00 -2.74
C SER A 138 1.91 -15.10 -1.81
N ARG A 139 3.15 -15.58 -2.01
CA ARG A 139 3.77 -16.61 -1.16
C ARG A 139 3.89 -16.17 0.31
N LYS A 140 4.43 -14.97 0.56
CA LYS A 140 4.53 -14.43 1.93
C LYS A 140 3.17 -14.30 2.61
N ALA A 141 2.13 -13.93 1.87
CA ALA A 141 0.76 -13.89 2.38
C ALA A 141 0.20 -15.29 2.66
N TYR A 142 0.46 -16.26 1.77
CA TYR A 142 0.07 -17.65 1.97
C TYR A 142 0.76 -18.26 3.18
N ASP A 143 2.06 -18.03 3.37
CA ASP A 143 2.81 -18.57 4.51
C ASP A 143 2.31 -18.00 5.83
N LYS A 144 1.89 -16.72 5.86
CA LYS A 144 1.29 -16.10 7.05
C LYS A 144 -0.04 -16.76 7.42
N ILE A 145 -0.93 -16.95 6.45
CA ILE A 145 -2.23 -17.60 6.66
C ILE A 145 -2.07 -19.09 6.98
N PHE A 146 -1.10 -19.74 6.33
CA PHE A 146 -0.80 -21.15 6.55
C PHE A 146 -0.39 -21.39 8.00
N LYS A 147 0.51 -20.58 8.57
CA LYS A 147 0.89 -20.68 9.97
C LYS A 147 -0.29 -20.50 10.93
N THR A 148 -1.14 -19.49 10.70
CA THR A 148 -2.32 -19.27 11.56
C THR A 148 -3.29 -20.45 11.52
N VAL A 149 -3.54 -21.01 10.33
CA VAL A 149 -4.45 -22.15 10.17
C VAL A 149 -3.87 -23.43 10.77
N VAL A 150 -2.57 -23.67 10.63
CA VAL A 150 -1.88 -24.83 11.22
C VAL A 150 -1.93 -24.77 12.75
N ASP A 151 -1.74 -23.59 13.33
CA ASP A 151 -1.77 -23.40 14.78
C ASP A 151 -3.19 -23.55 15.38
N GLU A 152 -4.23 -23.17 14.64
CA GLU A 152 -5.63 -23.28 15.08
C GLU A 152 -6.25 -24.67 14.85
N ALA A 153 -5.74 -25.43 13.89
CA ALA A 153 -6.37 -26.68 13.45
C ALA A 153 -5.89 -27.89 14.26
N ASP A 154 -6.83 -28.68 14.79
CA ASP A 154 -6.54 -29.98 15.40
C ASP A 154 -6.17 -31.06 14.35
N VAL A 155 -6.72 -30.94 13.13
CA VAL A 155 -6.54 -31.91 12.05
C VAL A 155 -6.37 -31.19 10.72
N ILE A 156 -5.31 -31.53 9.99
CA ILE A 156 -5.03 -30.99 8.65
C ILE A 156 -5.28 -32.09 7.60
N LEU A 157 -6.14 -31.80 6.63
CA LEU A 157 -6.40 -32.69 5.49
C LEU A 157 -5.54 -32.28 4.29
N TYR A 158 -4.72 -33.20 3.82
CA TYR A 158 -3.90 -32.98 2.63
C TYR A 158 -4.52 -33.66 1.41
N VAL A 159 -5.09 -32.86 0.52
CA VAL A 159 -5.76 -33.33 -0.69
C VAL A 159 -4.78 -33.35 -1.86
N LEU A 160 -4.65 -34.51 -2.50
CA LEU A 160 -3.80 -34.72 -3.67
C LEU A 160 -4.66 -35.06 -4.90
N ASP A 161 -4.21 -34.65 -6.09
CA ASP A 161 -4.82 -35.12 -7.33
C ASP A 161 -4.47 -36.60 -7.54
N ALA A 162 -5.49 -37.42 -7.79
CA ALA A 162 -5.32 -38.86 -8.00
C ALA A 162 -4.59 -39.18 -9.31
N ARG A 163 -4.55 -38.26 -10.27
CA ARG A 163 -3.87 -38.47 -11.57
C ARG A 163 -2.36 -38.40 -11.43
N ASP A 164 -1.87 -37.40 -10.70
CA ASP A 164 -0.45 -37.11 -10.55
C ASP A 164 -0.13 -36.65 -9.10
N PRO A 165 -0.16 -37.57 -8.12
CA PRO A 165 -0.09 -37.21 -6.71
C PRO A 165 1.23 -36.54 -6.33
N GLU A 166 2.35 -36.96 -6.93
CA GLU A 166 3.68 -36.40 -6.62
C GLU A 166 3.88 -34.98 -7.16
N SER A 167 3.22 -34.59 -8.26
CA SER A 167 3.37 -33.23 -8.80
C SER A 167 2.59 -32.20 -7.98
N THR A 168 1.46 -32.60 -7.41
CA THR A 168 0.68 -31.77 -6.49
C THR A 168 1.18 -31.88 -5.05
N ARG A 169 2.25 -32.66 -4.82
CA ARG A 169 2.83 -32.91 -3.52
C ARG A 169 3.86 -31.84 -3.14
N SER A 170 3.55 -31.06 -2.11
CA SER A 170 4.40 -30.01 -1.57
C SER A 170 5.20 -30.52 -0.37
N ARG A 171 6.29 -31.26 -0.64
CA ARG A 171 7.14 -31.89 0.41
C ARG A 171 7.66 -30.89 1.45
N LYS A 172 7.98 -29.67 1.04
CA LYS A 172 8.45 -28.60 1.93
C LYS A 172 7.41 -28.25 3.01
N VAL A 173 6.13 -28.27 2.64
CA VAL A 173 5.01 -27.97 3.55
C VAL A 173 4.79 -29.12 4.52
N GLU A 174 4.81 -30.37 4.04
CA GLU A 174 4.73 -31.56 4.91
C GLU A 174 5.84 -31.56 5.96
N GLN A 175 7.08 -31.27 5.54
CA GLN A 175 8.23 -31.21 6.44
C GLN A 175 8.10 -30.07 7.46
N ALA A 176 7.62 -28.89 7.06
CA ALA A 176 7.42 -27.76 7.96
C ALA A 176 6.37 -28.05 9.04
N VAL A 177 5.28 -28.75 8.69
CA VAL A 177 4.26 -29.18 9.67
C VAL A 177 4.85 -30.21 10.63
N LEU A 178 5.62 -31.18 10.13
CA LEU A 178 6.24 -32.23 10.96
C LEU A 178 7.37 -31.71 11.87
N GLN A 179 8.09 -30.66 11.46
CA GLN A 179 9.13 -30.00 12.24
C GLN A 179 8.58 -29.15 13.39
N ASN A 180 7.27 -28.87 13.38
CA ASN A 180 6.55 -28.21 14.48
C ASN A 180 5.67 -29.21 15.27
N PRO A 181 6.22 -30.28 15.87
CA PRO A 181 5.43 -31.25 16.62
C PRO A 181 4.97 -30.72 18.00
N GLY A 182 5.28 -29.46 18.33
CA GLY A 182 5.10 -28.90 19.65
C GLY A 182 4.01 -27.84 19.68
N LYS A 183 2.78 -28.27 19.96
CA LYS A 183 1.73 -27.57 20.73
C LYS A 183 0.47 -28.45 20.75
N GLY A 184 0.56 -29.54 21.49
CA GLY A 184 -0.57 -30.27 22.05
C GLY A 184 -0.49 -30.19 23.58
#